data_AF-A0A2D6A5G1-F1
#
_entry.id   AF-A0A2D6A5G1-F1
#
_cell.length_a   1.000
_cell.length_b   1.000
_cell.length_c   1.000
_cell.angle_alpha   90.00
_cell.angle_beta   90.00
_cell.angle_gamma   90.00
#
_symmetry.space_group_name_H-M   'P 1'
#
loop_
_entity.id
_entity.type
_entity.pdbx_description
1 polymer ?
#
loop_
_entity_poly.entity_id
_entity_poly.type
_entity_poly.pdbx_seq_one_letter_code
_entity_poly.pdbx_strand_id
1 'polypeptide(L)'
;MIKIQVRPNEPLETALRRFKRQCNYAGIFRLSKKSSVYEKPSERRRRESRERVRNVQRTLRKANQMQGQRKRMMRRSLAATGSDAAKEREKKAGAASIDAVKPVPTDTASAETQQ
;
A
#
# COMPACT_ATOMS: atom_id res chain seq x y z
N MET A 1 32.59 -6.44 10.61
CA MET A 1 33.51 -5.26 10.60
C MET A 1 33.41 -4.60 9.23
N ILE A 2 33.08 -3.31 9.17
CA ILE A 2 32.92 -2.58 7.90
C ILE A 2 34.31 -2.19 7.39
N LYS A 3 34.61 -2.56 6.13
CA LYS A 3 35.87 -2.22 5.45
C LYS A 3 35.56 -1.54 4.13
N ILE A 4 36.29 -0.49 3.80
CA ILE A 4 36.20 0.20 2.50
C ILE A 4 37.60 0.32 1.94
N GLN A 5 37.78 -0.20 0.73
CA GLN A 5 39.01 -0.05 -0.03
C GLN A 5 38.95 1.28 -0.78
N VAL A 6 39.95 2.14 -0.57
CA VAL A 6 40.08 3.42 -1.26
C VAL A 6 40.72 3.18 -2.61
N ARG A 7 40.14 3.71 -3.68
CA ARG A 7 40.72 3.63 -5.03
C ARG A 7 41.78 4.72 -5.20
N PRO A 8 42.83 4.48 -6.02
CA PRO A 8 43.96 5.40 -6.16
C PRO A 8 43.59 6.80 -6.68
N ASN A 9 42.53 6.93 -7.48
CA ASN A 9 42.05 8.21 -8.04
C ASN A 9 40.78 8.74 -7.35
N GLU A 10 40.52 8.36 -6.10
CA GLU A 10 39.34 8.82 -5.37
C GLU A 10 39.72 9.85 -4.29
N PRO A 11 39.03 11.01 -4.22
CA PRO A 11 39.24 11.94 -3.11
C PRO A 11 38.74 11.32 -1.80
N LEU A 12 39.51 11.51 -0.72
CA LEU A 12 39.25 10.95 0.62
C LEU A 12 37.81 11.19 1.11
N GLU A 13 37.28 12.38 0.84
CA GLU A 13 35.90 12.80 1.16
C GLU A 13 34.87 11.79 0.64
N THR A 14 35.06 11.26 -0.57
CA THR A 14 34.13 10.31 -1.20
C THR A 14 34.21 8.94 -0.52
N ALA A 15 35.40 8.50 -0.14
CA ALA A 15 35.59 7.27 0.63
C ALA A 15 34.91 7.35 2.01
N LEU A 16 35.04 8.50 2.69
CA LEU A 16 34.37 8.75 3.98
C LEU A 16 32.84 8.77 3.85
N ARG A 17 32.30 9.35 2.77
CA ARG A 17 30.85 9.30 2.50
C ARG A 17 30.36 7.87 2.32
N ARG A 18 31.11 7.02 1.58
CA ARG A 18 30.77 5.60 1.44
C ARG A 18 30.82 4.90 2.80
N PHE A 19 31.81 5.21 3.64
CA PHE A 19 31.92 4.66 4.99
C PHE A 19 30.70 5.00 5.84
N LYS A 20 30.34 6.28 5.88
CA LYS A 20 29.14 6.74 6.59
C LYS A 20 27.88 6.05 6.08
N ARG A 21 27.75 5.85 4.76
CA ARG A 21 26.62 5.14 4.15
C ARG A 21 26.59 3.67 4.59
N GLN A 22 27.73 2.98 4.61
CA GLN A 22 27.82 1.59 5.07
C GLN A 22 27.50 1.48 6.58
N CYS A 23 27.99 2.39 7.42
CA CYS A 23 27.65 2.44 8.85
C CYS A 23 26.16 2.70 9.10
N ASN A 24 25.54 3.56 8.29
CA ASN A 24 24.10 3.82 8.34
C ASN A 24 23.29 2.61 7.89
N TYR A 25 23.72 1.93 6.82
CA TYR A 25 23.05 0.73 6.30
C TYR A 25 23.12 -0.42 7.31
N ALA A 26 24.31 -0.67 7.87
CA ALA A 26 24.49 -1.65 8.95
C ALA A 26 23.79 -1.23 10.25
N GLY A 27 23.31 0.02 10.35
CA GLY A 27 22.60 0.51 11.51
C GLY A 27 23.48 0.66 12.77
N ILE A 28 24.80 0.77 12.62
CA ILE A 28 25.75 0.81 13.75
C ILE A 28 25.40 1.94 14.73
N PHE A 29 25.09 3.13 14.22
CA PHE A 29 24.68 4.25 15.08
C PHE A 29 23.37 4.00 15.83
N ARG A 30 22.42 3.28 15.21
CA ARG A 30 21.16 2.91 15.86
C ARG A 30 21.40 1.86 16.94
N LEU A 31 22.26 0.88 16.68
CA LEU A 31 22.63 -0.15 17.65
C LEU A 31 23.39 0.46 18.83
N SER A 32 24.39 1.29 18.56
CA SER A 32 25.16 2.01 19.59
C SER A 32 24.26 2.81 20.53
N LYS A 33 23.29 3.55 19.98
CA LYS A 33 22.29 4.28 20.79
C LYS A 33 21.34 3.36 21.55
N LYS A 34 21.01 2.18 21.00
CA LYS A 34 20.15 1.19 21.67
C LYS A 34 20.88 0.50 22.82
N SER A 35 22.18 0.28 22.69
CA SER A 35 23.03 -0.43 23.66
C SER A 35 23.72 0.48 24.66
N SER A 36 23.61 1.81 24.54
CA SER A 36 24.26 2.75 25.46
C SER A 36 23.67 2.75 26.87
N VAL A 37 22.50 2.14 27.06
CA VAL A 37 21.82 2.01 28.35
C VAL A 37 21.47 0.55 28.59
N TYR A 38 21.65 0.07 29.82
CA TYR A 38 21.14 -1.23 30.22
C TYR A 38 19.62 -1.22 30.24
N GLU A 39 19.02 -2.02 29.37
CA GLU A 39 17.58 -2.25 29.35
C GLU A 39 17.26 -3.57 30.06
N LYS A 40 16.40 -3.51 31.07
CA LYS A 40 15.91 -4.71 31.75
C LYS A 40 15.23 -5.65 30.74
N PRO A 41 15.40 -6.99 30.83
CA PRO A 41 14.84 -7.93 29.85
C PRO A 41 13.32 -7.84 29.64
N SER A 42 12.57 -7.43 30.67
CA SER A 42 11.12 -7.18 30.59
C SER A 42 10.80 -5.97 29.70
N GLU A 43 11.52 -4.87 29.88
CA GLU A 43 11.35 -3.65 29.09
C GLU A 43 11.74 -3.88 27.64
N ARG A 44 12.81 -4.66 27.39
CA ARG A 44 13.22 -5.06 26.04
C ARG A 44 12.11 -5.80 25.30
N ARG A 45 11.50 -6.81 25.95
CA ARG A 45 10.36 -7.55 25.38
C ARG A 45 9.16 -6.64 25.11
N ARG A 46 8.86 -5.71 26.02
CA ARG A 46 7.76 -4.74 25.89
C ARG A 46 8.01 -3.74 24.75
N ARG A 47 9.27 -3.32 24.54
CA ARG A 47 9.65 -2.43 23.44
C ARG A 47 9.50 -3.13 22.09
N GLU A 48 10.01 -4.36 21.98
CA GLU A 48 9.97 -5.16 20.76
C GLU A 48 8.52 -5.48 20.33
N SER A 49 7.64 -5.82 21.27
CA SER A 49 6.22 -6.05 20.96
C SER A 49 5.54 -4.77 20.43
N ARG A 50 5.77 -3.63 21.07
CA ARG A 50 5.26 -2.32 20.64
C ARG A 50 5.81 -1.89 19.29
N GLU A 51 7.10 -2.15 19.01
CA GLU A 51 7.71 -1.87 17.72
C GLU A 51 7.13 -2.74 16.61
N ARG A 52 6.91 -4.04 16.88
CA ARG A 52 6.25 -4.95 15.93
C ARG A 52 4.86 -4.45 15.57
N VAL A 53 4.02 -4.13 16.56
CA VAL A 53 2.66 -3.61 16.33
C VAL A 53 2.71 -2.32 15.50
N ARG A 54 3.60 -1.37 15.84
CA ARG A 54 3.78 -0.13 15.06
C ARG A 54 4.22 -0.40 13.62
N ASN A 55 5.12 -1.35 13.40
CA ASN A 55 5.59 -1.69 12.07
C ASN A 55 4.47 -2.30 11.21
N VAL A 56 3.69 -3.22 11.77
CA VAL A 56 2.51 -3.81 11.09
C VAL A 56 1.47 -2.72 10.75
N GLN A 57 1.17 -1.81 11.68
CA GLN A 57 0.25 -0.71 11.39
C GLN A 57 0.77 0.21 10.28
N ARG A 58 2.08 0.49 10.25
CA ARG A 58 2.71 1.29 9.19
C ARG A 58 2.65 0.60 7.83
N THR A 59 2.87 -0.72 7.76
CA THR A 59 2.79 -1.45 6.48
C THR A 59 1.36 -1.48 5.96
N LEU A 60 0.38 -1.74 6.82
CA LEU A 60 -1.05 -1.73 6.45
C LEU A 60 -1.49 -0.35 5.94
N ARG A 61 -1.11 0.74 6.63
CA ARG A 61 -1.42 2.12 6.20
C ARG A 61 -0.85 2.41 4.80
N LYS A 62 0.40 2.01 4.54
CA LYS A 62 1.01 2.17 3.21
C LYS A 62 0.29 1.36 2.14
N ALA A 63 -0.05 0.10 2.44
CA ALA A 63 -0.78 -0.76 1.51
C ALA A 63 -2.14 -0.16 1.13
N ASN A 64 -2.90 0.34 2.11
CA ASN A 64 -4.19 0.98 1.88
C ASN A 64 -4.05 2.27 1.05
N GLN A 65 -3.01 3.07 1.31
CA GLN A 65 -2.72 4.27 0.53
C GLN A 65 -2.41 3.91 -0.93
N MET A 66 -1.61 2.87 -1.17
CA MET A 66 -1.30 2.39 -2.52
C MET A 66 -2.53 1.81 -3.22
N GLN A 67 -3.38 1.06 -2.52
CA GLN A 67 -4.65 0.57 -3.07
C GLN A 67 -5.58 1.72 -3.48
N GLY A 68 -5.66 2.78 -2.67
CA GLY A 68 -6.40 3.99 -3.00
C GLY A 68 -5.85 4.69 -4.26
N GLN A 69 -4.52 4.82 -4.35
CA GLN A 69 -3.87 5.37 -5.54
C GLN A 69 -4.12 4.52 -6.80
N ARG A 70 -4.01 3.19 -6.70
CA ARG A 70 -4.30 2.26 -7.80
C ARG A 70 -5.76 2.34 -8.26
N LYS A 71 -6.72 2.32 -7.32
CA LYS A 71 -8.14 2.52 -7.64
C LYS A 71 -8.40 3.85 -8.33
N ARG A 72 -7.75 4.93 -7.87
CA ARG A 72 -7.87 6.26 -8.50
C ARG A 72 -7.28 6.30 -9.90
N MET A 73 -6.11 5.69 -10.12
CA MET A 73 -5.52 5.56 -11.44
C MET A 73 -6.39 4.74 -12.39
N MET A 74 -6.92 3.60 -11.93
CA MET A 74 -7.81 2.73 -12.72
C MET A 74 -9.10 3.45 -13.12
N ARG A 75 -9.73 4.19 -12.20
CA ARG A 75 -10.91 5.03 -12.53
C ARG A 75 -10.57 6.09 -13.58
N ARG A 76 -9.37 6.69 -13.50
CA ARG A 76 -8.93 7.69 -14.47
C ARG A 76 -8.61 7.09 -15.83
N SER A 77 -8.03 5.89 -15.90
CA SER A 77 -7.79 5.20 -17.18
C SER A 77 -9.10 4.78 -17.84
N LEU A 78 -10.06 4.25 -17.06
CA LEU A 78 -11.39 3.87 -17.57
C LEU A 78 -12.17 5.06 -18.11
N ALA A 79 -12.05 6.23 -17.47
CA ALA A 79 -12.64 7.49 -17.97
C ALA A 79 -11.95 8.01 -19.25
N ALA A 80 -10.64 7.79 -19.39
CA ALA A 80 -9.89 8.19 -20.59
C ALA A 80 -10.20 7.31 -21.80
N THR A 81 -10.55 6.03 -21.58
CA THR A 81 -10.92 5.07 -22.65
C THR A 81 -12.41 5.08 -23.01
N GLY A 82 -13.22 5.95 -22.41
CA GLY A 82 -14.68 5.82 -22.44
C GLY A 82 -15.43 7.14 -22.42
N SER A 83 -15.34 7.91 -23.51
CA SER A 83 -16.36 8.91 -23.85
C SER A 83 -16.73 8.94 -25.33
N ASP A 84 -15.88 8.44 -26.23
CA ASP A 84 -16.17 8.43 -27.67
C ASP A 84 -16.72 7.08 -28.18
N ALA A 85 -16.22 5.95 -27.66
CA ALA A 85 -16.65 4.61 -28.14
C ALA A 85 -18.05 4.17 -27.66
N ALA A 86 -18.56 4.74 -26.55
CA ALA A 86 -19.90 4.44 -26.04
C ALA A 86 -20.99 5.25 -26.76
N LYS A 87 -20.68 6.46 -27.26
CA LYS A 87 -21.62 7.33 -27.98
C LYS A 87 -21.85 6.89 -29.44
N GLU A 88 -20.89 6.20 -30.07
CA GLU A 88 -21.09 5.64 -31.42
C GLU A 88 -21.98 4.40 -31.47
N ARG A 89 -22.12 3.66 -30.36
CA ARG A 89 -22.98 2.47 -30.29
C ARG A 89 -24.46 2.80 -30.04
N GLU A 90 -24.79 3.95 -29.46
CA GLU A 90 -26.18 4.39 -29.30
C GLU A 90 -26.80 4.92 -30.61
N LYS A 91 -26.00 5.52 -31.51
CA LYS A 91 -26.50 5.98 -32.82
C LYS A 91 -26.81 4.85 -33.82
N LYS A 92 -26.30 3.63 -33.60
CA LYS A 92 -26.47 2.48 -34.51
C LYS A 92 -27.47 1.42 -34.01
N ALA A 93 -28.01 1.56 -32.81
CA ALA A 93 -28.99 0.63 -32.21
C ALA A 93 -30.42 1.18 -32.17
N GLY A 94 -30.68 2.35 -32.77
CA GLY A 94 -32.02 2.91 -32.93
C GLY A 94 -32.80 2.26 -34.08
N ALA A 95 -33.01 0.94 -34.05
CA ALA A 95 -33.96 0.23 -34.92
C ALA A 95 -34.16 -1.23 -34.44
N ALA A 96 -34.74 -1.42 -33.26
CA ALA A 96 -35.41 -2.68 -32.90
C ALA A 96 -36.30 -2.45 -31.67
N SER A 97 -37.51 -1.98 -31.92
CA SER A 97 -38.65 -2.09 -31.01
C SER A 97 -39.09 -3.56 -30.97
N ILE A 98 -38.99 -4.21 -29.81
CA ILE A 98 -39.85 -5.35 -29.46
C ILE A 98 -40.17 -5.23 -27.98
N ASP A 99 -41.46 -5.18 -27.68
CA ASP A 99 -42.07 -5.03 -26.37
C ASP A 99 -41.58 -6.09 -25.36
N ALA A 100 -40.98 -5.64 -24.27
CA ALA A 100 -40.73 -6.46 -23.09
C ALA A 100 -41.74 -6.08 -21.99
N VAL A 101 -42.75 -6.93 -21.86
CA VAL A 101 -43.73 -6.93 -20.78
C VAL A 101 -43.02 -6.89 -19.42
N LYS A 102 -43.36 -5.92 -18.57
CA LYS A 102 -42.90 -5.84 -17.18
C LYS A 102 -43.44 -7.03 -16.37
N PRO A 103 -42.63 -7.76 -15.59
CA PRO A 103 -43.18 -8.58 -14.52
C PRO A 103 -43.65 -7.69 -13.37
N VAL A 104 -44.91 -7.89 -12.98
CA VAL A 104 -45.56 -7.27 -11.82
C VAL A 104 -45.01 -7.90 -10.54
N PRO A 105 -44.66 -7.12 -9.50
CA PRO A 105 -44.33 -7.68 -8.19
C PRO A 105 -45.61 -8.18 -7.52
N THR A 106 -45.74 -9.49 -7.31
CA THR A 106 -46.73 -10.03 -6.37
C THR A 106 -46.14 -10.01 -4.98
N ASP A 107 -46.49 -9.00 -4.20
CA ASP A 107 -46.41 -9.04 -2.75
C ASP A 107 -47.34 -10.16 -2.27
N THR A 108 -46.79 -11.22 -1.70
CA THR A 108 -47.55 -12.12 -0.83
C THR A 108 -46.92 -12.08 0.54
N ALA A 109 -47.68 -11.48 1.44
CA ALA A 109 -47.42 -11.36 2.85
C ALA A 109 -47.44 -12.71 3.57
N SER A 110 -46.88 -12.69 4.78
CA SER A 110 -47.31 -13.49 5.94
C SER A 110 -46.99 -14.98 5.98
N ALA A 111 -46.03 -15.33 6.84
CA ALA A 111 -46.14 -16.33 7.91
C ALA A 111 -44.73 -16.43 8.55
N GLU A 112 -44.49 -15.86 9.73
CA GLU A 112 -44.73 -16.55 11.00
C GLU A 112 -44.38 -18.04 10.94
N THR A 113 -43.32 -18.45 11.64
CA THR A 113 -43.39 -19.43 12.73
C THR A 113 -41.99 -19.63 13.31
N GLN A 114 -41.92 -19.39 14.62
CA GLN A 114 -40.79 -19.67 15.50
C GLN A 114 -40.56 -21.19 15.60
N GLN A 115 -39.31 -21.60 15.78
CA GLN A 115 -38.88 -22.52 16.85
C GLN A 115 -37.36 -22.48 16.97
#